data_AF-A0A377I534-F1
#
_entry.id   AF-A0A377I534-F1
#
_cell.length_a   1.000
_cell.length_b   1.000
_cell.length_c   1.000
_cell.angle_alpha   90.00
_cell.angle_beta   90.00
_cell.angle_gamma   90.00
#
_symmetry.space_group_name_H-M   'P 1'
#
loop_
_entity.id
_entity.type
_entity.pdbx_description
1 polymer ?
#
loop_
_entity_poly.entity_id
_entity_poly.type
_entity_poly.pdbx_seq_one_letter_code
_entity_poly.pdbx_strand_id
1 'polypeptide(L)'
;MVELSHQPFTDTESLNALRTELVKRWGPLQQIDGICFMAKGGTHAQVTTFAEHRNDHLFSVMATNATPQPAYEWATAYCAVAANSLSIDPARPVQTLVMDLLPPTMSDRWDLAARNTLLYSGLSTYTVNANSQPQIETAITMYRKNSFGEMDESYLYIETIATLSYLRYAIRNRITSKFPRYKLADDGIRVALGQKVVTPNVIRNELLALFTELEYVALVENFEAFKKTLIVERDQNNRCRLNVLSGEDLVNQFRIYAHAIQYRL
;
A
#
# COMPACT_ATOMS: atom_id res chain seq x y z
N MET A 1 12.11 2.92 3.45
CA MET A 1 11.45 4.17 3.84
C MET A 1 10.59 4.60 2.67
N VAL A 2 9.27 4.46 2.80
CA VAL A 2 8.30 4.91 1.79
C VAL A 2 8.33 6.43 1.78
N GLU A 3 8.43 7.06 0.61
CA GLU A 3 8.34 8.51 0.48
C GLU A 3 6.86 8.89 0.49
N LEU A 4 6.40 9.49 1.58
CA LEU A 4 5.01 9.92 1.74
C LEU A 4 4.93 11.43 1.55
N SER A 5 4.12 11.87 0.58
CA SER A 5 4.01 13.28 0.19
C SER A 5 2.57 13.74 0.29
N HIS A 6 2.35 14.99 0.69
CA HIS A 6 1.05 15.64 0.63
C HIS A 6 0.99 16.58 -0.58
N GLN A 7 -0.18 16.74 -1.21
CA GLN A 7 -0.36 17.64 -2.36
C GLN A 7 -1.54 18.61 -2.13
N PRO A 8 -1.33 19.94 -2.19
CA PRO A 8 -2.42 20.91 -2.02
C PRO A 8 -3.26 21.14 -3.29
N PHE A 9 -2.74 20.80 -4.47
CA PHE A 9 -3.41 21.01 -5.76
C PHE A 9 -4.32 19.84 -6.13
N THR A 10 -5.54 20.14 -6.60
CA THR A 10 -6.52 19.12 -7.03
C THR A 10 -6.89 19.22 -8.51
N ASP A 11 -6.16 20.00 -9.31
CA ASP A 11 -6.39 20.13 -10.74
C ASP A 11 -5.87 18.90 -11.51
N THR A 12 -6.52 18.60 -12.65
CA THR A 12 -6.25 17.39 -13.42
C THR A 12 -4.83 17.32 -13.95
N GLU A 13 -4.24 18.44 -14.38
CA GLU A 13 -2.90 18.47 -14.97
C GLU A 13 -1.83 18.12 -13.93
N SER A 14 -1.84 18.81 -12.79
CA SER A 14 -0.89 18.57 -11.69
C SER A 14 -0.99 17.15 -11.15
N LEU A 15 -2.20 16.62 -10.99
CA LEU A 15 -2.40 15.26 -10.50
C LEU A 15 -1.98 14.19 -11.53
N ASN A 16 -2.12 14.46 -12.83
CA ASN A 16 -1.65 13.56 -13.87
C ASN A 16 -0.12 13.52 -13.96
N ALA A 17 0.54 14.67 -13.78
CA ALA A 17 1.99 14.75 -13.71
C ALA A 17 2.52 13.96 -12.51
N LEU A 18 1.94 14.18 -11.32
CA LEU A 18 2.33 13.48 -10.09
C LEU A 18 2.10 11.97 -10.18
N ARG A 19 0.96 11.54 -10.75
CA ARG A 19 0.69 10.12 -11.01
C ARG A 19 1.74 9.48 -11.88
N THR A 20 2.09 10.13 -13.00
CA THR A 20 3.10 9.60 -13.92
C THR A 20 4.44 9.41 -13.20
N GLU A 21 4.83 10.37 -12.37
CA GLU A 21 6.06 10.28 -11.58
C GLU A 21 6.00 9.16 -10.53
N LEU A 22 4.92 9.07 -9.75
CA LEU A 22 4.78 8.03 -8.72
C LEU A 22 4.78 6.61 -9.31
N VAL A 23 4.07 6.39 -10.42
CA VAL A 23 4.07 5.09 -11.11
C VAL A 23 5.44 4.76 -11.66
N LYS A 24 6.17 5.75 -12.19
CA LYS A 24 7.54 5.57 -12.69
C LYS A 24 8.50 5.18 -11.56
N ARG A 25 8.35 5.80 -10.38
CA ARG A 25 9.17 5.50 -9.18
C ARG A 25 8.87 4.13 -8.57
N TRP A 26 7.58 3.77 -8.52
CA TRP A 26 7.11 2.45 -8.08
C TRP A 26 7.56 1.31 -8.99
N GLY A 27 7.81 1.62 -10.27
CA GLY A 27 8.23 0.65 -11.28
C GLY A 27 9.50 -0.13 -10.90
N PRO A 28 9.69 -1.33 -11.48
CA PRO A 28 10.75 -2.26 -11.09
C PRO A 28 12.17 -1.72 -11.32
N LEU A 29 12.33 -0.67 -12.12
CA LEU A 29 13.61 -0.02 -12.42
C LEU A 29 14.07 0.94 -11.31
N GLN A 30 13.15 1.74 -10.76
CA GLN A 30 13.50 2.73 -9.75
C GLN A 30 13.37 2.16 -8.34
N GLN A 31 12.28 1.44 -8.06
CA GLN A 31 12.02 0.86 -6.73
C GLN A 31 12.10 1.91 -5.62
N ILE A 32 11.56 3.10 -5.90
CA ILE A 32 11.42 4.21 -4.97
C ILE A 32 9.92 4.36 -4.76
N ASP A 33 9.42 3.78 -3.68
CA ASP A 33 7.99 3.69 -3.49
C ASP A 33 7.47 4.89 -2.69
N GLY A 34 6.27 5.34 -3.04
CA GLY A 34 5.61 6.45 -2.36
C GLY A 34 4.10 6.43 -2.52
N ILE A 35 3.41 7.05 -1.56
CA ILE A 35 1.96 7.26 -1.58
C ILE A 35 1.71 8.77 -1.45
N CYS A 36 0.85 9.30 -2.30
CA CYS A 36 0.36 10.66 -2.22
C CYS A 36 -0.89 10.71 -1.35
N PHE A 37 -0.81 11.46 -0.26
CA PHE A 37 -1.94 11.73 0.61
C PHE A 37 -2.56 13.09 0.27
N MET A 38 -3.87 13.10 0.13
CA MET A 38 -4.63 14.29 -0.22
C MET A 38 -5.90 14.37 0.63
N ALA A 39 -6.55 15.52 0.56
CA ALA A 39 -7.91 15.67 1.03
C ALA A 39 -8.70 16.56 0.08
N LYS A 40 -10.02 16.35 0.03
CA LYS A 40 -10.94 17.10 -0.80
C LYS A 40 -12.16 17.50 0.02
N GLY A 41 -12.34 18.81 0.19
CA GLY A 41 -13.57 19.40 0.70
C GLY A 41 -14.62 19.60 -0.40
N GLY A 42 -15.87 19.81 0.01
CA GLY A 42 -17.02 19.99 -0.88
C GLY A 42 -18.17 19.06 -0.55
N THR A 43 -19.27 19.19 -1.31
CA THR A 43 -20.45 18.35 -1.14
C THR A 43 -20.17 16.89 -1.53
N HIS A 44 -21.01 15.96 -1.07
CA HIS A 44 -20.87 14.54 -1.37
C HIS A 44 -20.76 14.25 -2.87
N ALA A 45 -21.62 14.91 -3.67
CA ALA A 45 -21.60 14.80 -5.12
C ALA A 45 -20.29 15.32 -5.73
N GLN A 46 -19.79 16.46 -5.26
CA GLN A 46 -18.55 17.06 -5.79
C GLN A 46 -17.32 16.19 -5.53
N VAL A 47 -17.19 15.65 -4.31
CA VAL A 47 -16.05 14.80 -3.97
C VAL A 47 -16.12 13.45 -4.69
N THR A 48 -17.32 12.88 -4.81
CA THR A 48 -17.57 11.63 -5.55
C THR A 48 -17.21 11.77 -7.03
N THR A 49 -17.72 12.81 -7.71
CA THR A 49 -17.38 13.07 -9.11
C THR A 49 -15.87 13.25 -9.30
N PHE A 50 -15.20 13.97 -8.40
CA PHE A 50 -13.73 14.11 -8.44
C PHE A 50 -13.02 12.76 -8.41
N ALA A 51 -13.41 11.87 -7.49
CA ALA A 51 -12.79 10.56 -7.33
C ALA A 51 -13.08 9.64 -8.52
N GLU A 52 -14.29 9.71 -9.08
CA GLU A 52 -14.72 8.84 -10.17
C GLU A 52 -13.99 9.06 -11.48
N HIS A 53 -13.43 10.25 -11.69
CA HIS A 53 -12.56 10.56 -12.83
C HIS A 53 -11.15 9.98 -12.71
N ARG A 54 -10.84 9.26 -11.63
CA ARG A 54 -9.50 8.72 -11.33
C ARG A 54 -9.56 7.25 -10.88
N ASN A 55 -8.40 6.60 -10.91
CA ASN A 55 -8.23 5.19 -10.51
C ASN A 55 -6.78 4.91 -10.06
N ASP A 56 -6.23 5.81 -9.25
CA ASP A 56 -4.79 5.85 -8.96
C ASP A 56 -4.45 5.09 -7.67
N HIS A 57 -3.76 3.96 -7.78
CA HIS A 57 -3.41 3.10 -6.64
C HIS A 57 -2.35 3.69 -5.69
N LEU A 58 -1.65 4.76 -6.08
CA LEU A 58 -0.66 5.43 -5.25
C LEU A 58 -1.17 6.75 -4.64
N PHE A 59 -2.48 7.00 -4.72
CA PHE A 59 -3.12 8.19 -4.18
C PHE A 59 -4.16 7.76 -3.16
N SER A 60 -4.19 8.43 -2.01
CA SER A 60 -5.24 8.27 -1.01
C SER A 60 -5.82 9.64 -0.68
N VAL A 61 -7.12 9.79 -0.83
CA VAL A 61 -7.81 11.09 -0.71
C VAL A 61 -8.87 11.02 0.38
N MET A 62 -8.77 11.89 1.37
CA MET A 62 -9.78 12.01 2.43
C MET A 62 -10.89 12.98 2.04
N ALA A 63 -12.15 12.54 2.11
CA ALA A 63 -13.31 13.39 1.86
C ALA A 63 -13.72 14.14 3.14
N THR A 64 -13.56 15.47 3.18
CA THR A 64 -13.63 16.23 4.43
C THR A 64 -15.00 16.88 4.72
N ASN A 65 -15.78 17.18 3.68
CA ASN A 65 -16.97 18.05 3.70
C ASN A 65 -16.64 19.52 4.01
N ALA A 66 -17.57 20.25 4.65
CA ALA A 66 -17.46 21.64 5.08
C ALA A 66 -16.63 21.77 6.38
N THR A 67 -15.32 21.49 6.29
CA THR A 67 -14.39 21.67 7.41
C THR A 67 -13.97 23.13 7.55
N PRO A 68 -13.70 23.60 8.79
CA PRO A 68 -13.22 24.96 9.01
C PRO A 68 -11.78 25.14 8.51
N GLN A 69 -10.95 24.10 8.59
CA GLN A 69 -9.62 24.10 8.00
C GLN A 69 -9.67 23.84 6.50
N PRO A 70 -8.72 24.42 5.74
CA PRO A 70 -8.55 24.11 4.33
C PRO A 70 -8.10 22.66 4.11
N ALA A 71 -8.44 22.11 2.94
CA ALA A 71 -8.20 20.70 2.63
C ALA A 71 -6.71 20.29 2.70
N TYR A 72 -5.77 21.18 2.43
CA TYR A 72 -4.34 20.83 2.52
C TYR A 72 -3.87 20.57 3.95
N GLU A 73 -4.49 21.18 4.97
CA GLU A 73 -4.20 20.86 6.38
C GLU A 73 -4.70 19.47 6.73
N TRP A 74 -5.88 19.10 6.21
CA TRP A 74 -6.41 17.73 6.32
C TRP A 74 -5.53 16.71 5.62
N ALA A 75 -5.06 17.01 4.40
CA ALA A 75 -4.12 16.16 3.69
C ALA A 75 -2.82 15.95 4.50
N THR A 76 -2.31 17.01 5.10
CA THR A 76 -1.08 17.00 5.89
C THR A 76 -1.26 16.20 7.18
N ALA A 77 -2.33 16.43 7.93
CA ALA A 77 -2.62 15.68 9.14
C ALA A 77 -2.83 14.19 8.82
N TYR A 78 -3.64 13.88 7.80
CA TYR A 78 -3.87 12.51 7.34
C TYR A 78 -2.55 11.82 6.97
N CYS A 79 -1.72 12.47 6.16
CA CYS A 79 -0.40 11.97 5.80
C CYS A 79 0.45 11.72 7.05
N ALA A 80 0.52 12.66 7.98
CA ALA A 80 1.39 12.57 9.15
C ALA A 80 1.02 11.39 10.06
N VAL A 81 -0.27 11.22 10.38
CA VAL A 81 -0.69 10.09 11.23
C VAL A 81 -0.59 8.73 10.52
N ALA A 82 -0.99 8.65 9.25
CA ALA A 82 -0.87 7.41 8.49
C ALA A 82 0.61 7.03 8.30
N ALA A 83 1.46 7.98 7.91
CA ALA A 83 2.89 7.77 7.72
C ALA A 83 3.58 7.26 8.98
N ASN A 84 3.29 7.87 10.13
CA ASN A 84 3.88 7.47 11.40
C ASN A 84 3.53 6.01 11.71
N SER A 85 2.25 5.65 11.65
CA SER A 85 1.81 4.26 11.88
C SER A 85 2.42 3.27 10.90
N LEU A 86 2.34 3.56 9.59
CA LEU A 86 2.85 2.67 8.54
C LEU A 86 4.38 2.50 8.58
N SER A 87 5.11 3.49 9.13
CA SER A 87 6.56 3.39 9.31
C SER A 87 6.96 2.43 10.44
N ILE A 88 6.08 2.23 11.42
CA ILE A 88 6.28 1.29 12.53
C ILE A 88 5.88 -0.12 12.09
N ASP A 89 4.69 -0.24 11.50
CA ASP A 89 4.16 -1.50 10.98
C ASP A 89 3.27 -1.20 9.75
N PRO A 90 3.72 -1.59 8.54
CA PRO A 90 3.00 -1.27 7.31
C PRO A 90 1.72 -2.12 7.11
N ALA A 91 1.59 -3.26 7.78
CA ALA A 91 0.42 -4.13 7.67
C ALA A 91 -0.65 -3.80 8.74
N ARG A 92 -0.27 -3.06 9.79
CA ARG A 92 -1.19 -2.66 10.86
C ARG A 92 -2.25 -1.67 10.35
N PRO A 93 -3.55 -1.91 10.62
CA PRO A 93 -4.60 -1.00 10.21
C PRO A 93 -4.40 0.41 10.77
N VAL A 94 -4.55 1.44 9.94
CA VAL A 94 -4.45 2.86 10.35
C VAL A 94 -5.74 3.45 10.92
N GLN A 95 -6.76 2.60 11.13
CA GLN A 95 -8.05 3.02 11.69
C GLN A 95 -7.88 3.55 13.12
N THR A 96 -8.77 4.44 13.52
CA THR A 96 -8.84 5.12 14.84
C THR A 96 -7.68 6.06 15.18
N LEU A 97 -6.73 6.27 14.27
CA LEU A 97 -5.70 7.29 14.45
C LEU A 97 -6.29 8.70 14.37
N VAL A 98 -6.09 9.47 15.44
CA VAL A 98 -6.65 10.81 15.61
C VAL A 98 -5.84 11.85 14.84
N MET A 99 -6.52 12.68 14.05
CA MET A 99 -5.94 13.83 13.38
C MET A 99 -6.21 15.09 14.23
N ASP A 100 -5.17 15.88 14.49
CA ASP A 100 -5.27 17.09 15.32
C ASP A 100 -5.89 18.25 14.53
N LEU A 101 -7.19 18.14 14.25
CA LEU A 101 -7.99 19.05 13.43
C LEU A 101 -9.39 19.20 14.03
N LEU A 102 -10.15 20.15 13.48
CA LEU A 102 -11.54 20.38 13.87
C LEU A 102 -12.46 19.72 12.83
N PRO A 103 -13.44 18.91 13.27
CA PRO A 103 -14.39 18.31 12.34
C PRO A 103 -15.39 19.36 11.83
N PRO A 104 -16.15 19.05 10.77
CA PRO A 104 -17.33 19.84 10.42
C PRO A 104 -18.33 19.92 11.57
N THR A 105 -19.26 20.87 11.44
CA THR A 105 -20.44 20.95 12.30
C THR A 105 -21.19 19.62 12.28
N MET A 106 -21.93 19.29 13.35
CA MET A 106 -22.62 17.99 13.43
C MET A 106 -23.56 17.73 12.26
N SER A 107 -24.23 18.76 11.72
CA SER A 107 -25.13 18.66 10.56
C SER A 107 -24.39 18.38 9.24
N ASP A 108 -23.11 18.74 9.15
CA ASP A 108 -22.29 18.56 7.96
C ASP A 108 -21.40 17.31 8.05
N ARG A 109 -21.49 16.52 9.13
CA ARG A 109 -20.74 15.26 9.22
C ARG A 109 -21.35 14.22 8.29
N TRP A 110 -20.51 13.47 7.61
CA TRP A 110 -20.96 12.33 6.81
C TRP A 110 -21.66 11.29 7.71
N ASP A 111 -22.87 10.91 7.35
CA ASP A 111 -23.53 9.76 7.96
C ASP A 111 -22.93 8.44 7.42
N LEU A 112 -23.35 7.30 7.98
CA LEU A 112 -22.79 6.00 7.61
C LEU A 112 -23.04 5.67 6.13
N ALA A 113 -24.21 6.01 5.59
CA ALA A 113 -24.55 5.74 4.20
C ALA A 113 -23.66 6.55 3.25
N ALA A 114 -23.48 7.84 3.51
CA ALA A 114 -22.61 8.71 2.75
C ALA A 114 -21.16 8.21 2.76
N ARG A 115 -20.63 7.79 3.93
CA ARG A 115 -19.28 7.25 4.06
C ARG A 115 -19.10 5.94 3.28
N ASN A 116 -20.07 5.03 3.32
CA ASN A 116 -20.04 3.82 2.51
C ASN A 116 -19.97 4.15 1.01
N THR A 117 -20.78 5.10 0.53
CA THR A 117 -20.72 5.53 -0.87
C THR A 117 -19.36 6.13 -1.23
N LEU A 118 -18.77 6.95 -0.34
CA LEU A 118 -17.44 7.53 -0.56
C LEU A 118 -16.36 6.45 -0.73
N LEU A 119 -16.42 5.38 0.07
CA LEU A 119 -15.49 4.24 -0.05
C LEU A 119 -15.62 3.56 -1.42
N TYR A 120 -16.83 3.28 -1.89
CA TYR A 120 -17.05 2.73 -3.24
C TYR A 120 -16.59 3.68 -4.37
N SER A 121 -16.59 4.99 -4.12
CA SER A 121 -16.10 5.99 -5.06
C SER A 121 -14.59 6.19 -4.99
N GLY A 122 -13.86 5.50 -4.11
CA GLY A 122 -12.39 5.56 -4.02
C GLY A 122 -11.88 6.69 -3.12
N LEU A 123 -12.65 7.06 -2.10
CA LEU A 123 -12.31 8.08 -1.12
C LEU A 123 -12.20 7.50 0.28
N SER A 124 -11.15 7.87 0.99
CA SER A 124 -10.97 7.57 2.40
C SER A 124 -11.92 8.38 3.27
N THR A 125 -12.32 7.79 4.40
CA THR A 125 -13.31 8.36 5.32
C THR A 125 -12.74 8.54 6.73
N TYR A 126 -13.40 9.39 7.50
CA TYR A 126 -13.09 9.63 8.90
C TYR A 126 -14.36 9.57 9.74
N THR A 127 -14.19 9.29 11.03
CA THR A 127 -15.22 9.47 12.06
C THR A 127 -14.79 10.54 13.05
N VAL A 128 -15.72 11.05 13.85
CA VAL A 128 -15.40 11.98 14.93
C VAL A 128 -15.54 11.25 16.26
N ASN A 129 -14.48 11.25 17.06
CA ASN A 129 -14.45 10.57 18.35
C ASN A 129 -15.21 11.35 19.45
N ALA A 130 -15.29 10.78 20.65
CA ALA A 130 -15.98 11.39 21.79
C ALA A 130 -15.37 12.73 22.24
N ASN A 131 -14.09 12.98 21.92
CA ASN A 131 -13.39 14.23 22.22
C ASN A 131 -13.58 15.28 21.11
N SER A 132 -14.52 15.06 20.18
CA SER A 132 -14.77 15.94 19.03
C SER A 132 -13.56 16.11 18.09
N GLN A 133 -12.70 15.10 17.99
CA GLN A 133 -11.57 15.08 17.06
C GLN A 133 -11.83 14.09 15.92
N PRO A 134 -11.46 14.43 14.68
CA PRO A 134 -11.54 13.50 13.57
C PRO A 134 -10.48 12.40 13.72
N GLN A 135 -10.85 11.17 13.37
CA GLN A 135 -9.95 10.03 13.34
C GLN A 135 -10.19 9.24 12.05
N ILE A 136 -9.15 8.60 11.53
CA ILE A 136 -9.27 7.77 10.33
C ILE A 136 -10.27 6.64 10.60
N GLU A 137 -11.29 6.51 9.74
CA GLU A 137 -12.20 5.37 9.76
C GLU A 137 -11.65 4.28 8.87
N THR A 138 -11.52 4.59 7.58
CA THR A 138 -11.02 3.68 6.57
C THR A 138 -10.16 4.45 5.57
N ALA A 139 -8.91 4.00 5.44
CA ALA A 139 -7.92 4.56 4.54
C ALA A 139 -7.76 3.68 3.30
N ILE A 140 -8.19 4.20 2.15
CA ILE A 140 -8.11 3.53 0.86
C ILE A 140 -7.37 4.37 -0.17
N THR A 141 -6.84 3.72 -1.19
CA THR A 141 -6.35 4.35 -2.39
C THR A 141 -7.52 4.77 -3.28
N MET A 142 -7.23 5.49 -4.38
CA MET A 142 -8.22 5.78 -5.41
C MET A 142 -8.44 4.58 -6.36
N TYR A 143 -7.79 3.43 -6.13
CA TYR A 143 -7.95 2.24 -6.95
C TYR A 143 -9.30 1.59 -6.70
N ARG A 144 -10.02 1.36 -7.79
CA ARG A 144 -11.36 0.74 -7.79
C ARG A 144 -11.51 -0.29 -8.88
N LYS A 145 -10.87 -0.07 -10.03
CA LYS A 145 -11.09 -0.86 -11.24
C LYS A 145 -9.81 -1.49 -11.77
N ASN A 146 -9.91 -2.74 -12.21
CA ASN A 146 -8.84 -3.43 -12.92
C ASN A 146 -8.73 -2.96 -14.39
N SER A 147 -7.81 -3.56 -15.15
CA SER A 147 -7.60 -3.24 -16.56
C SER A 147 -8.80 -3.51 -17.47
N PHE A 148 -9.74 -4.35 -17.04
CA PHE A 148 -10.98 -4.66 -17.74
C PHE A 148 -12.13 -3.71 -17.34
N GLY A 149 -11.90 -2.80 -16.41
CA GLY A 149 -12.91 -1.85 -15.92
C GLY A 149 -13.85 -2.42 -14.86
N GLU A 150 -13.58 -3.63 -14.36
CA GLU A 150 -14.36 -4.29 -13.30
C GLU A 150 -13.83 -3.87 -11.92
N MET A 151 -14.71 -3.89 -10.91
CA MET A 151 -14.31 -3.56 -9.54
C MET A 151 -13.30 -4.57 -9.01
N ASP A 152 -12.20 -4.07 -8.44
CA ASP A 152 -11.11 -4.87 -7.90
C ASP A 152 -10.53 -4.22 -6.64
N GLU A 153 -10.29 -5.05 -5.62
CA GLU A 153 -9.84 -4.63 -4.30
C GLU A 153 -8.33 -4.82 -4.10
N SER A 154 -7.62 -5.36 -5.10
CA SER A 154 -6.20 -5.76 -5.00
C SER A 154 -5.25 -4.64 -4.54
N TYR A 155 -5.59 -3.37 -4.80
CA TYR A 155 -4.83 -2.21 -4.33
C TYR A 155 -5.70 -1.21 -3.55
N LEU A 156 -6.81 -1.67 -2.99
CA LEU A 156 -7.79 -0.80 -2.33
C LEU A 156 -7.22 -0.16 -1.07
N TYR A 157 -6.58 -0.92 -0.18
CA TYR A 157 -6.10 -0.40 1.10
C TYR A 157 -4.68 0.18 1.01
N ILE A 158 -4.42 1.24 1.77
CA ILE A 158 -3.08 1.86 1.78
C ILE A 158 -2.04 0.95 2.45
N GLU A 159 -2.46 0.10 3.38
CA GLU A 159 -1.62 -0.89 4.06
C GLU A 159 -1.07 -1.93 3.08
N THR A 160 -1.85 -2.31 2.05
CA THR A 160 -1.39 -3.16 0.94
C THR A 160 -0.20 -2.52 0.22
N ILE A 161 -0.32 -1.24 -0.14
CA ILE A 161 0.75 -0.50 -0.83
C ILE A 161 1.98 -0.35 0.07
N ALA A 162 1.78 0.00 1.34
CA ALA A 162 2.87 0.15 2.30
C ALA A 162 3.61 -1.18 2.53
N THR A 163 2.88 -2.29 2.65
CA THR A 163 3.46 -3.61 2.86
C THR A 163 4.24 -4.07 1.64
N LEU A 164 3.67 -3.95 0.44
CA LEU A 164 4.38 -4.27 -0.82
C LEU A 164 5.67 -3.46 -0.97
N SER A 165 5.63 -2.17 -0.59
CA SER A 165 6.83 -1.34 -0.61
C SER A 165 7.90 -1.82 0.38
N TYR A 166 7.49 -2.15 1.60
CA TYR A 166 8.40 -2.69 2.61
C TYR A 166 9.04 -3.99 2.13
N LEU A 167 8.25 -4.91 1.55
CA LEU A 167 8.74 -6.17 0.99
C LEU A 167 9.77 -5.94 -0.11
N ARG A 168 9.48 -5.02 -1.05
CA ARG A 168 10.43 -4.63 -2.10
C ARG A 168 11.75 -4.13 -1.52
N TYR A 169 11.70 -3.27 -0.51
CA TYR A 169 12.88 -2.78 0.20
C TYR A 169 13.65 -3.92 0.89
N ALA A 170 12.95 -4.81 1.61
CA ALA A 170 13.55 -5.92 2.34
C ALA A 170 14.26 -6.89 1.40
N ILE A 171 13.62 -7.26 0.27
CA ILE A 171 14.21 -8.12 -0.77
C ILE A 171 15.47 -7.48 -1.34
N ARG A 172 15.40 -6.21 -1.76
CA ARG A 172 16.57 -5.51 -2.32
C ARG A 172 17.71 -5.46 -1.31
N ASN A 173 17.42 -5.09 -0.06
CA ASN A 173 18.42 -5.00 1.00
C ASN A 173 19.07 -6.37 1.27
N ARG A 174 18.26 -7.44 1.32
CA ARG A 174 18.74 -8.82 1.52
C ARG A 174 19.70 -9.24 0.42
N ILE A 175 19.32 -9.09 -0.84
CA ILE A 175 20.12 -9.53 -1.98
C ILE A 175 21.41 -8.72 -2.10
N THR A 176 21.33 -7.40 -2.00
CA THR A 176 22.49 -6.51 -2.14
C THR A 176 23.50 -6.67 -1.00
N SER A 177 23.02 -6.90 0.23
CA SER A 177 23.87 -7.10 1.40
C SER A 177 24.51 -8.48 1.45
N LYS A 178 23.79 -9.54 1.06
CA LYS A 178 24.27 -10.93 1.19
C LYS A 178 25.13 -11.38 0.02
N PHE A 179 24.87 -10.88 -1.19
CA PHE A 179 25.59 -11.28 -2.40
C PHE A 179 26.40 -10.14 -3.05
N PRO A 180 27.19 -9.34 -2.29
CA PRO A 180 27.96 -8.26 -2.86
C PRO A 180 29.11 -8.83 -3.70
N ARG A 181 29.17 -8.46 -4.97
CA ARG A 181 30.22 -8.87 -5.93
C ARG A 181 30.32 -10.38 -6.14
N TYR A 182 29.20 -11.11 -6.07
CA TYR A 182 29.14 -12.53 -6.39
C TYR A 182 29.13 -12.75 -7.91
N LYS A 183 29.71 -13.86 -8.35
CA LYS A 183 29.60 -14.34 -9.73
C LYS A 183 28.25 -15.03 -9.90
N LEU A 184 27.53 -14.75 -10.99
CA LEU A 184 26.30 -15.46 -11.33
C LEU A 184 26.61 -16.69 -12.19
N ALA A 185 26.17 -17.86 -11.76
CA ALA A 185 26.31 -19.12 -12.47
C ALA A 185 24.97 -19.87 -12.58
N ASP A 186 24.94 -20.91 -13.42
CA ASP A 186 23.80 -21.83 -13.45
C ASP A 186 23.84 -22.77 -12.26
N ASP A 187 22.69 -23.36 -11.95
CA ASP A 187 22.60 -24.41 -10.95
C ASP A 187 23.42 -25.64 -11.37
N GLY A 188 24.05 -26.29 -10.38
CA GLY A 188 24.87 -27.49 -10.60
C GLY A 188 26.32 -27.23 -11.03
N ILE A 189 26.76 -25.97 -11.11
CA ILE A 189 28.18 -25.65 -11.37
C ILE A 189 29.10 -26.25 -10.29
N ARG A 190 30.22 -26.83 -10.71
CA ARG A 190 31.29 -27.28 -9.81
C ARG A 190 32.19 -26.10 -9.48
N VAL A 191 32.23 -25.71 -8.21
CA VAL A 191 33.03 -24.57 -7.74
C VAL A 191 34.03 -25.03 -6.68
N ALA A 192 35.25 -24.50 -6.72
CA ALA A 192 36.20 -24.68 -5.64
C ALA A 192 35.71 -24.01 -4.35
N LEU A 193 36.11 -24.53 -3.19
CA LEU A 193 35.78 -23.93 -1.90
C LEU A 193 36.23 -22.46 -1.84
N GLY A 194 35.39 -21.60 -1.23
CA GLY A 194 35.66 -20.18 -1.07
C GLY A 194 35.32 -19.29 -2.28
N GLN A 195 34.85 -19.86 -3.40
CA GLN A 195 34.38 -19.05 -4.52
C GLN A 195 33.04 -18.37 -4.20
N LYS A 196 32.96 -17.06 -4.43
CA LYS A 196 31.72 -16.28 -4.32
C LYS A 196 30.87 -16.45 -5.56
N VAL A 197 30.04 -17.49 -5.57
CA VAL A 197 29.13 -17.81 -6.67
C VAL A 197 27.70 -17.86 -6.15
N VAL A 198 26.78 -17.30 -6.92
CA VAL A 198 25.35 -17.36 -6.68
C VAL A 198 24.66 -17.99 -7.89
N THR A 199 23.62 -18.79 -7.65
CA THR A 199 22.84 -19.48 -8.67
C THR A 199 21.34 -19.22 -8.45
N PRO A 200 20.46 -19.49 -9.44
CA PRO A 200 19.02 -19.35 -9.27
C PRO A 200 18.49 -20.07 -8.01
N ASN A 201 18.90 -21.31 -7.74
CA ASN A 201 18.48 -22.03 -6.53
C ASN A 201 18.94 -21.38 -5.23
N VAL A 202 20.14 -20.79 -5.19
CA VAL A 202 20.64 -20.08 -4.01
C VAL A 202 19.78 -18.85 -3.73
N ILE A 203 19.46 -18.05 -4.76
CA ILE A 203 18.58 -16.89 -4.61
C ILE A 203 17.17 -17.31 -4.22
N ARG A 204 16.65 -18.37 -4.84
CA ARG A 204 15.33 -18.92 -4.50
C ARG A 204 15.25 -19.31 -3.02
N ASN A 205 16.24 -20.05 -2.52
CA ASN A 205 16.30 -20.42 -1.10
C ASN A 205 16.43 -19.19 -0.20
N GLU A 206 17.15 -18.15 -0.64
CA GLU A 206 17.25 -16.91 0.13
C GLU A 206 15.92 -16.16 0.23
N LEU A 207 15.18 -16.08 -0.87
CA LEU A 207 13.86 -15.43 -0.90
C LEU A 207 12.85 -16.21 -0.05
N LEU A 208 12.91 -17.55 -0.06
CA LEU A 208 12.10 -18.38 0.85
C LEU A 208 12.47 -18.12 2.32
N ALA A 209 13.76 -18.05 2.65
CA ALA A 209 14.19 -17.73 4.01
C ALA A 209 13.71 -16.34 4.44
N LEU A 210 13.86 -15.32 3.58
CA LEU A 210 13.34 -13.98 3.84
C LEU A 210 11.82 -14.00 4.05
N PHE A 211 11.07 -14.77 3.25
CA PHE A 211 9.63 -14.92 3.42
C PHE A 211 9.29 -15.46 4.82
N THR A 212 9.99 -16.49 5.30
CA THR A 212 9.73 -17.03 6.66
C THR A 212 9.99 -16.00 7.76
N GLU A 213 10.97 -15.10 7.57
CA GLU A 213 11.23 -14.00 8.50
C GLU A 213 10.11 -12.95 8.48
N LEU A 214 9.57 -12.66 7.28
CA LEU A 214 8.45 -11.72 7.08
C LEU A 214 7.12 -12.29 7.57
N GLU A 215 6.91 -13.60 7.43
CA GLU A 215 5.76 -14.33 7.95
C GLU A 215 5.78 -14.34 9.49
N TYR A 216 6.97 -14.50 10.10
CA TYR A 216 7.12 -14.43 11.55
C TYR A 216 6.69 -13.09 12.16
N VAL A 217 6.88 -11.99 11.42
CA VAL A 217 6.42 -10.64 11.82
C VAL A 217 5.04 -10.29 11.26
N ALA A 218 4.30 -11.26 10.72
CA ALA A 218 2.94 -11.14 10.22
C ALA A 218 2.73 -10.12 9.08
N LEU A 219 3.71 -9.99 8.17
CA LEU A 219 3.56 -9.16 6.96
C LEU A 219 3.04 -9.96 5.76
N VAL A 220 3.31 -11.26 5.73
CA VAL A 220 2.90 -12.20 4.69
C VAL A 220 2.40 -13.49 5.33
N GLU A 221 1.61 -14.26 4.60
CA GLU A 221 1.10 -15.57 5.03
C GLU A 221 1.23 -16.61 3.92
N ASN A 222 0.94 -17.89 4.22
CA ASN A 222 0.84 -18.94 3.20
C ASN A 222 2.16 -19.26 2.47
N PHE A 223 3.22 -19.52 3.25
CA PHE A 223 4.54 -19.90 2.73
C PHE A 223 4.51 -21.02 1.67
N GLU A 224 3.67 -22.05 1.83
CA GLU A 224 3.61 -23.17 0.90
C GLU A 224 3.07 -22.79 -0.48
N ALA A 225 2.15 -21.82 -0.57
CA ALA A 225 1.71 -21.29 -1.85
C ALA A 225 2.81 -20.45 -2.51
N PHE A 226 3.42 -19.54 -1.75
CA PHE A 226 4.56 -18.73 -2.22
C PHE A 226 5.70 -19.60 -2.76
N LYS A 227 6.04 -20.67 -2.03
CA LYS A 227 7.05 -21.63 -2.44
C LYS A 227 6.70 -22.34 -3.75
N LYS A 228 5.44 -22.50 -4.11
CA LYS A 228 5.05 -23.13 -5.39
C LYS A 228 5.07 -22.13 -6.55
N THR A 229 4.72 -20.88 -6.29
CA THR A 229 4.59 -19.82 -7.31
C THR A 229 5.88 -19.04 -7.56
N LEU A 230 6.84 -19.08 -6.64
CA LEU A 230 8.12 -18.37 -6.78
C LEU A 230 8.96 -18.94 -7.93
N ILE A 231 9.19 -18.09 -8.94
CA ILE A 231 10.04 -18.37 -10.10
C ILE A 231 11.30 -17.51 -10.00
N VAL A 232 12.46 -18.17 -10.09
CA VAL A 232 13.77 -17.53 -10.16
C VAL A 232 14.52 -18.16 -11.31
N GLU A 233 14.83 -17.38 -12.34
CA GLU A 233 15.48 -17.88 -13.54
C GLU A 233 16.56 -16.92 -14.03
N ARG A 234 17.56 -17.48 -14.71
CA ARG A 234 18.62 -16.70 -15.35
C ARG A 234 18.16 -16.31 -16.74
N ASP A 235 18.34 -15.04 -17.07
CA ASP A 235 17.86 -14.54 -18.35
C ASP A 235 18.56 -15.23 -19.53
N GLN A 236 17.78 -15.55 -20.57
CA GLN A 236 18.26 -16.27 -21.75
C GLN A 236 19.18 -15.40 -22.63
N ASN A 237 18.91 -14.09 -22.69
CA ASN A 237 19.63 -13.15 -23.55
C ASN A 237 20.74 -12.40 -22.81
N ASN A 238 20.58 -12.19 -21.50
CA ASN A 238 21.57 -11.57 -20.63
C ASN A 238 21.95 -12.50 -19.48
N ARG A 239 23.01 -13.28 -19.68
CA ARG A 239 23.49 -14.24 -18.69
C ARG A 239 24.05 -13.58 -17.42
N CYS A 240 24.16 -12.26 -17.35
CA CYS A 240 24.50 -11.55 -16.12
C CYS A 240 23.25 -11.08 -15.32
N ARG A 241 22.04 -11.45 -15.75
CA ARG A 241 20.77 -11.07 -15.13
C ARG A 241 20.01 -12.29 -14.59
N LEU A 242 19.43 -12.12 -13.41
CA LEU A 242 18.38 -12.99 -12.87
C LEU A 242 17.03 -12.26 -12.97
N ASN A 243 16.01 -12.99 -13.41
CA ASN A 243 14.62 -12.57 -13.39
C ASN A 243 13.91 -13.32 -12.25
N VAL A 244 13.11 -12.60 -11.47
CA VAL A 244 12.34 -13.16 -10.36
C VAL A 244 10.90 -12.73 -10.53
N LEU A 245 9.99 -13.71 -10.46
CA LEU A 245 8.57 -13.47 -10.33
C LEU A 245 8.13 -14.04 -8.98
N SER A 246 7.67 -13.15 -8.10
CA SER A 246 7.12 -13.48 -6.80
C SER A 246 5.67 -13.01 -6.69
N GLY A 247 4.89 -13.72 -5.88
CA GLY A 247 3.51 -13.38 -5.56
C GLY A 247 3.30 -13.63 -4.08
N GLU A 248 3.70 -12.65 -3.27
CA GLU A 248 3.53 -12.67 -1.83
C GLU A 248 2.04 -12.55 -1.46
N ASP A 249 1.58 -13.42 -0.58
CA ASP A 249 0.24 -13.36 0.01
C ASP A 249 0.33 -12.49 1.27
N LEU A 250 -0.32 -11.33 1.26
CA LEU A 250 -0.17 -10.34 2.33
C LEU A 250 -1.17 -10.61 3.45
N VAL A 251 -0.72 -10.40 4.69
CA VAL A 251 -1.66 -10.42 5.82
C VAL A 251 -2.62 -9.25 5.72
N ASN A 252 -3.92 -9.56 5.84
CA ASN A 252 -5.01 -8.60 5.71
C ASN A 252 -5.33 -7.88 7.02
N GLN A 253 -5.97 -6.72 6.93
CA GLN A 253 -6.39 -5.93 8.09
C GLN A 253 -7.68 -6.49 8.71
N PHE A 254 -7.67 -6.73 10.02
CA PHE A 254 -8.88 -7.09 10.76
C PHE A 254 -9.75 -5.86 11.04
N ARG A 255 -10.76 -5.63 10.20
CA ARG A 255 -11.64 -4.45 10.28
C ARG A 255 -13.06 -4.75 10.76
N ILE A 256 -13.62 -5.89 10.35
CA ILE A 256 -15.03 -6.24 10.61
C ILE A 256 -15.09 -7.59 11.32
N TYR A 257 -15.78 -7.61 12.47
CA TYR A 257 -16.15 -8.83 13.15
C TYR A 257 -17.66 -9.04 13.03
N ALA A 258 -18.08 -10.09 12.33
CA ALA A 258 -19.47 -10.48 12.21
C ALA A 258 -19.71 -11.77 13.03
N HIS A 259 -20.62 -11.71 14.00
CA HIS A 259 -20.96 -12.84 14.85
C HIS A 259 -22.46 -12.89 15.12
N ALA A 260 -23.07 -14.05 14.88
CA ALA A 260 -24.48 -14.31 15.14
C ALA A 260 -24.62 -15.27 16.33
N ILE A 261 -25.34 -14.83 17.37
CA ILE A 261 -25.69 -15.65 18.53
C ILE A 261 -27.18 -15.96 18.45
N GLN A 262 -27.53 -17.25 18.49
CA GLN A 262 -28.91 -17.72 18.45
C GLN A 262 -29.23 -18.52 19.71
N TYR A 263 -30.44 -18.32 20.23
CA TYR A 263 -30.98 -19.15 21.31
C TYR A 263 -31.21 -20.57 20.78
N ARG A 264 -30.75 -21.57 21.54
CA ARG A 264 -31.06 -22.98 21.31
C ARG A 264 -31.97 -23.48 22.43
N LEU A 265 -33.10 -24.08 22.04
CA LEU A 265 -33.99 -24.85 22.91
C LEU A 265 -33.36 -26.19 23.26
#